data_AF-A0A2X3EGI1-F1
#
_entry.id   AF-A0A2X3EGI1-F1
#
_cell.length_a   1.000
_cell.length_b   1.000
_cell.length_c   1.000
_cell.angle_alpha   90.00
_cell.angle_beta   90.00
_cell.angle_gamma   90.00
#
_symmetry.space_group_name_H-M   'P 1'
#
loop_
_entity.id
_entity.type
_entity.pdbx_description
1 polymer ?
#
loop_
_entity_poly.entity_id
_entity_poly.type
_entity_poly.pdbx_seq_one_letter_code
_entity_poly.pdbx_strand_id
1 'polypeptide(L)'
;MTLSPSRPMSAPRCSRCRRPEWKANFFLFSEHGYPPYGGILIARPDTIAERKAAMAKFVRASMEGWVSYLKDPAPGNALIKQDNPKMTDDLLAWGVTQIREHHLIDGGGCRQPGLGGR
;
A
#
# COMPACT_ATOMS: atom_id res chain seq x y z
N MET A 1 -4.56 26.20 19.80
CA MET A 1 -3.96 25.11 18.99
C MET A 1 -2.47 25.34 18.94
N THR A 2 -1.73 24.73 19.87
CA THR A 2 -0.26 24.69 19.83
C THR A 2 0.15 23.57 18.88
N LEU A 3 0.78 23.94 17.76
CA LEU A 3 1.45 22.98 16.88
C LEU A 3 2.59 22.33 17.68
N SER A 4 2.39 21.08 18.08
CA SER A 4 3.46 20.26 18.64
C SER A 4 4.56 20.12 17.57
N PRO A 5 5.85 20.34 17.88
CA PRO A 5 6.91 20.23 16.88
C PRO A 5 6.96 18.78 16.40
N SER A 6 6.62 18.57 15.13
CA SER A 6 6.77 17.28 14.46
C SER A 6 8.24 16.90 14.51
N ARG A 7 8.57 15.90 15.35
CA ARG A 7 9.92 15.36 15.39
C ARG A 7 10.20 14.74 14.01
N PRO A 8 11.22 15.18 13.27
CA PRO A 8 11.67 14.43 12.11
C PRO A 8 12.07 13.04 12.59
N MET A 9 11.45 12.00 12.03
CA MET A 9 11.94 10.66 12.23
C MET A 9 13.30 10.56 11.54
N SER A 10 14.29 9.98 12.23
CA SER A 10 15.54 9.56 11.61
C SER A 10 15.18 8.70 10.40
N ALA A 11 15.46 9.22 9.20
CA ALA A 11 15.29 8.59 7.88
C ALA A 11 14.81 7.12 7.94
N PRO A 12 13.51 6.81 7.76
CA PRO A 12 13.10 5.43 7.58
C PRO A 12 13.72 4.93 6.29
N ARG A 13 14.80 4.15 6.45
CA ARG A 13 15.41 3.11 5.59
C ARG A 13 15.07 3.08 4.08
N CYS A 14 14.81 4.21 3.43
CA CYS A 14 14.62 4.32 1.99
C CYS A 14 15.95 3.91 1.36
N SER A 15 15.93 2.85 0.54
CA SER A 15 17.14 2.24 -0.03
C SER A 15 18.00 3.24 -0.81
N ARG A 16 17.36 4.25 -1.42
CA ARG A 16 18.03 5.33 -2.16
C ARG A 16 18.64 6.41 -1.28
N CYS A 17 18.06 6.62 -0.10
CA CYS A 17 18.52 7.59 0.92
C CYS A 17 19.64 7.03 1.82
N ARG A 18 20.10 5.80 1.57
CA ARG A 18 21.18 5.15 2.34
C ARG A 18 22.58 5.51 1.82
N ARG A 19 22.68 6.38 0.82
CA ARG A 19 23.96 6.88 0.35
C ARG A 19 24.60 7.76 1.44
N PRO A 20 25.85 7.47 1.87
CA PRO A 20 26.45 8.11 3.05
C PRO A 20 26.59 9.63 2.93
N GLU A 21 26.54 10.16 1.72
CA GLU A 21 26.66 11.59 1.43
C GLU A 21 25.33 12.37 1.56
N TRP A 22 24.17 11.70 1.73
CA TRP A 22 22.86 12.36 1.87
C TRP A 22 22.11 11.91 3.13
N LYS A 23 21.97 12.80 4.12
CA LYS A 23 21.02 12.62 5.23
C LYS A 23 19.64 13.11 4.81
N ALA A 24 18.83 12.21 4.21
CA ALA A 24 17.46 12.54 3.84
C ALA A 24 16.49 12.12 4.95
N ASN A 25 15.67 13.05 5.44
CA ASN A 25 14.55 12.73 6.33
C ASN A 25 13.34 12.32 5.47
N PHE A 26 12.58 11.33 5.93
CA PHE A 26 11.36 10.89 5.26
C PHE A 26 10.19 11.03 6.22
N PHE A 27 9.14 11.68 5.72
CA PHE A 27 7.95 12.03 6.48
C PHE A 27 6.76 11.37 5.80
N LEU A 28 6.01 10.54 6.50
CA LEU A 28 4.75 10.03 5.98
C LEU A 28 3.63 11.03 6.24
N PHE A 29 2.76 11.23 5.25
CA PHE A 29 1.54 12.03 5.41
C PHE A 29 0.59 11.47 6.48
N SER A 30 0.59 10.14 6.67
CA SER A 30 -0.20 9.46 7.70
C SER A 30 0.17 9.89 9.12
N GLU A 31 1.43 10.25 9.36
CA GLU A 31 1.91 10.72 10.67
C GLU A 31 1.47 12.15 11.01
N HIS A 32 0.94 12.86 10.02
CA HIS A 32 0.59 14.29 10.11
C HIS A 32 -0.92 14.52 9.97
N GLY A 33 -1.74 13.50 10.28
CA GLY A 33 -3.19 13.60 10.30
C GLY A 33 -3.86 13.49 8.93
N TYR A 34 -3.13 13.11 7.88
CA TYR A 34 -3.68 12.82 6.56
C TYR A 34 -3.59 11.33 6.28
N PRO A 35 -4.65 10.53 6.56
CA PRO A 35 -4.68 9.13 6.14
C PRO A 35 -4.73 9.12 4.60
N PRO A 36 -3.64 8.74 3.90
CA PRO A 36 -3.68 8.73 2.45
C PRO A 36 -4.61 7.61 2.00
N TYR A 37 -5.58 7.91 1.15
CA TYR A 37 -6.33 6.88 0.44
C TYR A 37 -5.35 6.10 -0.45
N GLY A 38 -4.89 4.94 0.05
CA GLY A 38 -4.03 4.04 -0.70
C GLY A 38 -4.86 3.24 -1.71
N GLY A 39 -4.45 3.24 -2.99
CA GLY A 39 -5.04 2.40 -4.05
C GLY A 39 -6.52 2.68 -4.33
N ILE A 40 -6.82 3.73 -5.09
CA ILE A 40 -8.21 4.11 -5.43
C ILE A 40 -8.66 3.35 -6.68
N LEU A 41 -9.78 2.63 -6.58
CA LEU A 41 -10.50 2.10 -7.75
C LEU A 41 -11.54 3.12 -8.21
N ILE A 42 -11.42 3.58 -9.46
CA ILE A 42 -12.33 4.56 -10.04
C ILE A 42 -13.00 3.94 -11.27
N ALA A 43 -14.33 3.98 -11.32
CA ALA A 43 -15.12 3.54 -12.46
C ALA A 43 -16.25 4.54 -12.74
N ARG A 44 -16.68 4.63 -14.00
CA ARG A 44 -17.80 5.50 -14.37
C ARG A 44 -19.13 4.93 -13.85
N PRO A 45 -20.09 5.77 -13.42
CA PRO A 45 -21.35 5.31 -12.84
C PRO A 45 -22.14 4.35 -13.74
N ASP A 46 -22.17 4.60 -15.05
CA ASP A 46 -22.82 3.76 -16.04
C ASP A 46 -22.14 2.38 -16.17
N THR A 47 -20.81 2.33 -16.13
CA THR A 47 -20.04 1.07 -16.14
C THR A 47 -20.37 0.22 -14.91
N ILE A 48 -20.52 0.87 -13.75
CA ILE A 48 -20.95 0.19 -12.52
C ILE A 48 -22.38 -0.35 -12.69
N ALA A 49 -23.29 0.46 -13.23
CA ALA A 49 -24.69 0.09 -13.41
C ALA A 49 -24.89 -1.06 -14.40
N GLU A 50 -24.17 -1.05 -15.53
CA GLU A 50 -24.28 -2.04 -16.60
C GLU A 50 -23.53 -3.34 -16.27
N ARG A 51 -22.39 -3.25 -15.58
CA ARG A 51 -21.49 -4.39 -15.33
C ARG A 51 -21.37 -4.75 -13.86
N LYS A 52 -22.46 -4.59 -13.09
CA LYS A 52 -22.51 -4.84 -11.62
C LYS A 52 -21.84 -6.15 -11.21
N ALA A 53 -22.18 -7.26 -11.87
CA ALA A 53 -21.65 -8.57 -11.54
C ALA A 53 -20.13 -8.68 -11.78
N ALA A 54 -19.62 -8.08 -12.86
CA ALA A 54 -18.19 -8.06 -13.14
C ALA A 54 -17.44 -7.15 -12.16
N MET A 55 -18.00 -5.99 -11.82
CA MET A 55 -17.42 -5.08 -10.84
C MET A 55 -17.33 -5.70 -9.44
N ALA A 56 -18.39 -6.39 -8.99
CA ALA A 56 -18.36 -7.11 -7.72
C ALA A 56 -17.27 -8.19 -7.69
N LYS A 57 -17.13 -8.97 -8.78
CA LYS A 57 -16.07 -9.97 -8.91
C LYS A 57 -14.68 -9.34 -8.92
N PHE A 58 -14.51 -8.21 -9.61
CA PHE A 58 -13.25 -7.50 -9.68
C PHE A 58 -12.81 -6.96 -8.31
N VAL A 59 -13.72 -6.34 -7.56
CA VAL A 59 -13.44 -5.84 -6.20
C VAL A 59 -13.03 -7.00 -5.30
N ARG A 60 -13.81 -8.10 -5.32
CA ARG A 60 -13.49 -9.29 -4.54
C ARG A 60 -12.11 -9.88 -4.89
N ALA A 61 -11.83 -10.06 -6.18
CA ALA A 61 -10.54 -10.57 -6.64
C ALA A 61 -9.38 -9.64 -6.25
N SER A 62 -9.59 -8.32 -6.26
CA SER A 62 -8.58 -7.35 -5.83
C SER A 62 -8.26 -7.49 -4.34
N MET A 63 -9.29 -7.67 -3.50
CA MET A 63 -9.12 -7.89 -2.05
C MET A 63 -8.40 -9.20 -1.76
N GLU A 64 -8.83 -10.30 -2.39
CA GLU A 64 -8.18 -11.61 -2.26
C GLU A 64 -6.73 -11.57 -2.77
N GLY A 65 -6.47 -10.83 -3.84
CA GLY A 65 -5.14 -10.60 -4.40
C GLY A 65 -4.20 -9.91 -3.42
N TRP A 66 -4.65 -8.86 -2.73
CA TRP A 66 -3.86 -8.18 -1.70
C TRP A 66 -3.54 -9.09 -0.51
N VAL A 67 -4.52 -9.88 -0.03
CA VAL A 67 -4.30 -10.86 1.04
C VAL A 67 -3.25 -11.90 0.62
N SER A 68 -3.37 -12.41 -0.61
CA SER A 68 -2.41 -13.38 -1.16
C SER A 68 -1.01 -12.77 -1.29
N TYR A 69 -0.90 -11.57 -1.87
CA TYR A 69 0.37 -10.87 -2.08
C TYR A 69 1.08 -10.54 -0.77
N LEU A 70 0.34 -10.11 0.25
CA LEU A 70 0.92 -9.85 1.56
C LEU A 70 1.28 -11.14 2.31
N LYS A 71 0.73 -12.31 1.96
CA LYS A 71 1.17 -13.59 2.48
C LYS A 71 2.45 -14.07 1.78
N ASP A 72 2.44 -14.08 0.45
CA ASP A 72 3.57 -14.45 -0.40
C ASP A 72 3.66 -13.47 -1.60
N PRO A 73 4.61 -12.51 -1.57
CA PRO A 73 4.74 -11.52 -2.63
C PRO A 73 5.47 -12.06 -3.86
N ALA A 74 6.13 -13.21 -3.80
CA ALA A 74 6.98 -13.72 -4.89
C ALA A 74 6.27 -13.81 -6.26
N PRO A 75 5.07 -14.42 -6.39
CA PRO A 75 4.38 -14.49 -7.69
C PRO A 75 3.96 -13.11 -8.19
N GLY A 76 3.52 -12.21 -7.31
CA GLY A 76 3.15 -10.84 -7.69
C GLY A 76 4.36 -10.00 -8.11
N ASN A 77 5.47 -10.11 -7.39
CA ASN A 77 6.72 -9.43 -7.72
C ASN A 77 7.27 -9.85 -9.08
N ALA A 78 7.10 -11.12 -9.46
CA ALA A 78 7.49 -11.58 -10.79
C ALA A 78 6.70 -10.84 -11.90
N LEU A 79 5.38 -10.71 -11.75
CA LEU A 79 4.53 -9.98 -12.69
C LEU A 79 4.85 -8.47 -12.71
N ILE A 80 5.02 -7.86 -11.53
CA ILE A 80 5.39 -6.43 -11.43
C ILE A 80 6.71 -6.16 -12.14
N LYS A 81 7.71 -7.05 -12.01
CA LYS A 81 9.00 -6.91 -12.69
C LYS A 81 8.89 -7.09 -14.20
N GLN A 82 8.03 -8.00 -14.65
CA GLN A 82 7.77 -8.20 -16.07
C GLN A 82 7.22 -6.92 -16.71
N ASP A 83 6.25 -6.26 -16.05
CA ASP A 83 5.62 -5.04 -16.57
C ASP A 83 6.45 -3.78 -16.32
N ASN A 84 7.26 -3.76 -15.26
CA ASN A 84 8.13 -2.65 -14.92
C ASN A 84 9.52 -3.14 -14.45
N PRO A 85 10.47 -3.33 -15.38
CA PRO A 85 11.83 -3.78 -15.06
C PRO A 85 12.63 -2.87 -14.11
N LYS A 86 12.16 -1.63 -13.86
CA LYS A 86 12.79 -0.73 -12.88
C LYS A 86 12.47 -1.11 -11.43
N MET A 87 11.51 -1.99 -11.19
CA MET A 87 11.17 -2.50 -9.87
C MET A 87 12.18 -3.57 -9.43
N THR A 88 13.34 -3.13 -8.94
CA THR A 88 14.37 -4.03 -8.38
C THR A 88 13.86 -4.80 -7.17
N ASP A 89 14.44 -5.98 -6.89
CA ASP A 89 14.05 -6.81 -5.75
C ASP A 89 14.16 -6.07 -4.41
N ASP A 90 15.22 -5.27 -4.20
CA ASP A 90 15.39 -4.47 -2.99
C ASP A 90 14.28 -3.43 -2.79
N LEU A 91 13.82 -2.81 -3.89
CA LEU A 91 12.75 -1.82 -3.86
C LEU A 91 11.39 -2.48 -3.57
N LEU A 92 11.13 -3.64 -4.15
CA LEU A 92 9.91 -4.42 -3.90
C LEU A 92 9.88 -4.95 -2.46
N ALA A 93 11.00 -5.49 -1.98
CA ALA A 93 11.13 -5.94 -0.59
C ALA A 93 10.90 -4.78 0.39
N TRP A 94 11.54 -3.63 0.15
CA TRP A 94 11.33 -2.43 0.95
C TRP A 94 9.86 -1.97 0.91
N GLY A 95 9.24 -1.94 -0.27
CA GLY A 95 7.84 -1.56 -0.44
C GLY A 95 6.89 -2.47 0.35
N VAL A 96 7.08 -3.79 0.29
CA VAL A 96 6.29 -4.75 1.08
C VAL A 96 6.48 -4.53 2.58
N THR A 97 7.70 -4.25 3.04
CA THR A 97 7.95 -3.90 4.44
C THR A 97 7.18 -2.64 4.85
N GLN A 98 7.22 -1.57 4.06
CA GLN A 98 6.50 -0.33 4.37
C GLN A 98 4.97 -0.53 4.37
N ILE A 99 4.43 -1.29 3.43
CA ILE A 99 2.99 -1.60 3.40
C ILE A 99 2.54 -2.30 4.69
N ARG A 100 3.36 -3.22 5.21
CA ARG A 100 3.08 -3.95 6.46
C ARG A 100 3.28 -3.08 7.70
N GLU A 101 4.39 -2.36 7.80
CA GLU A 101 4.72 -1.51 8.96
C GLU A 101 3.70 -0.40 9.18
N HIS A 102 3.18 0.18 8.09
CA HIS A 102 2.25 1.31 8.14
C HIS A 102 0.80 0.90 7.93
N HIS A 103 0.52 -0.40 7.87
CA HIS A 103 -0.85 -0.93 7.75
C HIS A 103 -1.64 -0.31 6.59
N LEU A 104 -0.98 -0.12 5.43
CA LEU A 104 -1.54 0.67 4.32
C LEU A 104 -2.72 -0.01 3.60
N ILE A 105 -2.93 -1.31 3.85
CA ILE A 105 -3.96 -2.13 3.18
C ILE A 105 -5.00 -2.66 4.17
N ASP A 106 -4.60 -3.02 5.39
CA ASP A 106 -5.48 -3.55 6.44
C ASP A 106 -5.98 -2.49 7.43
N GLY A 107 -5.48 -1.25 7.32
CA GLY A 107 -5.91 -0.10 8.12
C GLY A 107 -5.53 -0.17 9.60
N GLY A 108 -4.68 -1.13 10.00
CA GLY A 108 -4.07 -1.21 11.34
C GLY A 108 -5.03 -1.52 12.48
N GLY A 109 -6.30 -1.75 12.16
CA GLY A 109 -7.37 -1.81 13.15
C GLY A 109 -8.68 -2.32 12.57
N CYS A 110 -8.66 -3.52 11.99
CA CYS A 110 -9.87 -4.30 11.78
C CYS A 110 -9.65 -5.75 12.23
N ARG A 111 -9.49 -5.93 13.55
CA ARG A 111 -9.82 -7.21 14.22
C ARG A 111 -11.33 -7.31 14.44
N GLN A 112 -12.12 -6.95 13.43
CA GLN A 112 -13.51 -7.37 13.33
C GLN A 112 -13.59 -8.42 12.23
N PRO A 113 -14.02 -9.65 12.53
CA PRO A 113 -14.23 -10.66 11.51
C PRO A 113 -15.43 -10.22 10.66
N GLY A 114 -15.14 -9.60 9.52
CA GLY A 114 -16.16 -9.07 8.61
C GLY A 114 -15.72 -9.08 7.15
N LEU A 115 -14.79 -9.95 6.78
CA LEU A 115 -14.51 -10.31 5.39
C LEU A 115 -14.96 -11.75 5.20
N GLY A 116 -16.21 -11.93 4.76
CA GLY A 116 -16.79 -13.23 4.42
C GLY A 116 -17.65 -13.85 5.52
N GLY A 117 -18.87 -13.35 5.68
CA GLY A 117 -19.96 -14.06 6.32
C GLY A 117 -21.17 -14.01 5.39
N ARG A 118 -21.88 -15.13 5.24
CA ARG A 118 -23.10 -15.24 4.45
C ARG A 118 -24.19 -14.31 4.95
#